data_AF-A0A7J7R1I8-F1
#
_entry.id   AF-A0A7J7R1I8-F1
#
_cell.length_a   1.000
_cell.length_b   1.000
_cell.length_c   1.000
_cell.angle_alpha   90.00
_cell.angle_beta   90.00
_cell.angle_gamma   90.00
#
_symmetry.space_group_name_H-M   'P 1'
#
loop_
_entity.id
_entity.type
_entity.pdbx_description
1 polymer ?
#
loop_
_entity_poly.entity_id
_entity_poly.type
_entity_poly.pdbx_seq_one_letter_code
_entity_poly.pdbx_strand_id
1 'polypeptide(L)'
;MGADRGIHVEVPAAEAERLGPLQVARVLAKLAEKEKVGLVLLGKQAIDDDCNQTGQMTAGFLDWPQGTFASQLTLEGDKVKVEREVDGGLETVRLKMPAVVTADLRLNEPRYATLPNIMKAKKKKIEVLKAGDLGVDLTSKLTVVSVEDPPQRTAGVKVETTEDLVAKLKEIGRI
;
A
#
# COMPACT_ATOMS: atom_id res chain seq x y z
N MET A 1 -7.75 15.99 -5.06
CA MET A 1 -6.72 15.91 -3.99
C MET A 1 -5.83 17.16 -4.04
N GLY A 2 -4.93 17.33 -3.05
CA GLY A 2 -4.27 18.61 -2.75
C GLY A 2 -2.74 18.64 -2.76
N ALA A 3 -2.03 17.59 -3.18
CA ALA A 3 -0.56 17.53 -3.17
C ALA A 3 0.10 18.72 -3.90
N ASP A 4 1.21 19.25 -3.37
CA ASP A 4 1.86 20.47 -3.87
C ASP A 4 2.60 20.27 -5.21
N ARG A 5 3.34 19.17 -5.35
CA ARG A 5 4.08 18.77 -6.56
C ARG A 5 4.10 17.24 -6.71
N GLY A 6 4.51 16.76 -7.89
CA GLY A 6 4.68 15.33 -8.17
C GLY A 6 6.10 14.99 -8.61
N ILE A 7 6.53 13.77 -8.32
CA ILE A 7 7.73 13.15 -8.89
C ILE A 7 7.28 11.87 -9.58
N HIS A 8 7.60 11.73 -10.85
CA HIS A 8 7.40 10.51 -11.62
C HIS A 8 8.77 9.85 -11.82
N VAL A 9 8.97 8.69 -11.19
CA VAL A 9 10.14 7.85 -11.47
C VAL A 9 9.78 6.97 -12.65
N GLU A 10 10.24 7.38 -13.83
CA GLU A 10 9.91 6.74 -15.10
C GLU A 10 10.66 5.42 -15.25
N VAL A 11 9.91 4.37 -15.59
CA VAL A 11 10.40 3.03 -15.89
C VAL A 11 9.81 2.61 -17.24
N PRO A 12 10.60 2.12 -18.20
CA PRO A 12 10.07 1.60 -19.46
C PRO A 12 9.04 0.49 -19.22
N ALA A 13 7.98 0.42 -20.04
CA ALA A 13 6.89 -0.54 -19.84
C ALA A 13 7.37 -2.01 -19.74
N ALA A 14 8.38 -2.39 -20.52
CA ALA A 14 8.96 -3.76 -20.50
C ALA A 14 9.74 -4.10 -19.20
N GLU A 15 10.14 -3.08 -18.44
CA GLU A 15 10.80 -3.24 -17.13
C GLU A 15 9.79 -3.07 -15.98
N ALA A 16 8.75 -2.26 -16.19
CA ALA A 16 7.69 -2.02 -15.21
C ALA A 16 6.96 -3.31 -14.79
N GLU A 17 6.80 -4.27 -15.71
CA GLU A 17 6.21 -5.59 -15.42
C GLU A 17 6.98 -6.39 -14.35
N ARG A 18 8.28 -6.11 -14.19
CA ARG A 18 9.15 -6.77 -13.20
C ARG A 18 9.39 -5.91 -11.96
N LEU A 19 8.76 -4.75 -11.89
CA LEU A 19 8.91 -3.81 -10.79
C LEU A 19 8.10 -4.32 -9.58
N GLY A 20 8.79 -4.67 -8.51
CA GLY A 20 8.17 -5.13 -7.28
C GLY A 20 8.41 -4.21 -6.08
N PRO A 21 7.89 -4.59 -4.90
CA PRO A 21 8.05 -3.83 -3.66
C PRO A 21 9.51 -3.50 -3.32
N LEU A 22 10.45 -4.39 -3.64
CA LEU A 22 11.87 -4.20 -3.39
C LEU A 22 12.43 -2.98 -4.14
N GLN A 23 12.19 -2.89 -5.45
CA GLN A 23 12.68 -1.81 -6.29
C GLN A 23 12.02 -0.48 -5.88
N VAL A 24 10.70 -0.51 -5.67
CA VAL A 24 9.94 0.67 -5.24
C VAL A 24 10.45 1.18 -3.90
N ALA A 25 10.68 0.30 -2.92
CA ALA A 25 11.18 0.70 -1.61
C ALA A 25 12.58 1.34 -1.67
N ARG A 26 13.48 0.86 -2.53
CA ARG A 26 14.79 1.49 -2.76
C ARG A 26 14.66 2.88 -3.36
N VAL A 27 13.79 3.04 -4.35
CA VAL A 27 13.48 4.35 -4.96
C VAL A 27 12.93 5.32 -3.91
N LEU A 28 11.95 4.88 -3.11
CA LEU A 28 11.33 5.71 -2.08
C LEU A 28 12.33 6.10 -0.99
N ALA A 29 13.22 5.20 -0.58
CA ALA A 29 14.28 5.52 0.36
C ALA A 29 15.21 6.62 -0.17
N LYS A 30 15.66 6.51 -1.44
CA LYS A 30 16.50 7.54 -2.07
C LYS A 30 15.78 8.88 -2.24
N LEU A 31 14.49 8.86 -2.56
CA LEU A 31 13.69 10.07 -2.61
C LEU A 31 13.49 10.68 -1.22
N ALA A 32 13.28 9.88 -0.18
CA ALA A 32 13.11 10.37 1.18
C ALA A 32 14.38 11.10 1.68
N GLU A 33 15.56 10.54 1.41
CA GLU A 33 16.87 11.16 1.69
C GLU A 33 17.08 12.43 0.87
N LYS A 34 16.88 12.36 -0.46
CA LYS A 34 17.07 13.49 -1.40
C LYS A 34 16.18 14.68 -1.05
N GLU A 35 14.90 14.42 -0.75
CA GLU A 35 13.89 15.44 -0.46
C GLU A 35 13.83 15.82 1.02
N LYS A 36 14.61 15.16 1.87
CA LYS A 36 14.70 15.41 3.33
C LYS A 36 13.34 15.38 4.02
N VAL A 37 12.52 14.38 3.68
CA VAL A 37 11.16 14.27 4.23
C VAL A 37 11.21 13.81 5.69
N GLY A 38 10.25 14.29 6.50
CA GLY A 38 10.09 13.84 7.88
C GLY A 38 9.12 12.66 8.05
N LEU A 39 8.32 12.36 7.02
CA LEU A 39 7.29 11.31 7.07
C LEU A 39 7.06 10.78 5.66
N VAL A 40 7.06 9.45 5.50
CA VAL A 40 6.63 8.77 4.27
C VAL A 40 5.29 8.11 4.53
N LEU A 41 4.28 8.45 3.73
CA LEU A 41 2.95 7.83 3.77
C LEU A 41 2.77 6.92 2.55
N LEU A 42 2.36 5.68 2.78
CA LEU A 42 1.99 4.73 1.74
C LEU A 42 0.61 4.13 2.04
N GLY A 43 0.00 3.48 1.06
CA GLY A 43 -1.09 2.52 1.34
C GLY A 43 -0.54 1.27 2.03
N LYS A 44 -1.39 0.54 2.75
CA LYS A 44 -1.06 -0.79 3.30
C LYS A 44 -0.55 -1.73 2.22
N GLN A 45 -1.29 -1.84 1.12
CA GLN A 45 -1.15 -2.87 0.11
C GLN A 45 -1.64 -2.32 -1.23
N ALA A 46 -1.03 -2.75 -2.31
CA ALA A 46 -1.56 -2.55 -3.65
C ALA A 46 -2.46 -3.73 -4.00
N ILE A 47 -3.63 -3.46 -4.60
CA ILE A 47 -4.68 -4.46 -4.82
C ILE A 47 -4.40 -5.40 -6.01
N ASP A 48 -3.34 -5.13 -6.75
CA ASP A 48 -2.87 -5.89 -7.91
C ASP A 48 -1.84 -6.95 -7.49
N ASP A 49 -0.82 -6.56 -6.71
CA ASP A 49 0.23 -7.47 -6.23
C ASP A 49 -0.07 -8.11 -4.86
N ASP A 50 -1.04 -7.56 -4.12
CA ASP A 50 -1.43 -7.93 -2.77
C ASP A 50 -0.25 -8.16 -1.78
N CYS A 51 0.90 -7.52 -2.02
CA CYS A 51 2.14 -7.88 -1.35
C CYS A 51 2.23 -7.40 0.10
N ASN A 52 1.65 -6.22 0.40
CA ASN A 52 1.81 -5.53 1.69
C ASN A 52 3.27 -5.49 2.18
N GLN A 53 4.19 -5.00 1.33
CA GLN A 53 5.64 -5.05 1.61
C GLN A 53 6.34 -3.69 1.50
N THR A 54 5.97 -2.86 0.51
CA THR A 54 6.72 -1.66 0.13
C THR A 54 6.98 -0.71 1.30
N GLY A 55 5.99 -0.49 2.17
CA GLY A 55 6.14 0.41 3.32
C GLY A 55 7.15 -0.11 4.34
N GLN A 56 7.05 -1.39 4.72
CA GLN A 56 7.95 -2.02 5.68
C GLN A 56 9.40 -2.07 5.16
N MET A 57 9.57 -2.39 3.86
CA MET A 57 10.89 -2.39 3.22
C MET A 57 11.48 -0.97 3.16
N THR A 58 10.67 0.05 2.86
CA THR A 58 11.12 1.45 2.82
C THR A 58 11.63 1.89 4.19
N ALA A 59 10.90 1.57 5.26
CA ALA A 59 11.36 1.80 6.63
C ALA A 59 12.68 1.09 6.93
N GLY A 60 12.81 -0.18 6.54
CA GLY A 60 14.03 -0.96 6.73
C GLY A 60 15.24 -0.38 5.99
N PHE A 61 15.07 0.08 4.74
CA PHE A 61 16.17 0.71 3.99
C PHE A 61 16.62 2.06 4.56
N LEU A 62 15.70 2.81 5.17
CA LEU A 62 15.98 4.09 5.82
C LEU A 62 16.45 3.96 7.27
N ASP A 63 16.34 2.75 7.85
CA ASP A 63 16.46 2.51 9.29
C ASP A 63 15.52 3.41 10.12
N TRP A 64 14.28 3.59 9.63
CA TRP A 64 13.25 4.43 10.25
C TRP A 64 12.20 3.58 10.98
N PRO A 65 11.62 4.08 12.09
CA PRO A 65 10.48 3.45 12.72
C PRO A 65 9.27 3.43 11.78
N GLN A 66 8.45 2.39 11.91
CA GLN A 66 7.27 2.18 11.07
C GLN A 66 5.98 2.06 11.87
N GLY A 67 4.89 2.58 11.31
CA GLY A 67 3.52 2.40 11.81
C GLY A 67 2.67 1.80 10.70
N THR A 68 2.56 0.48 10.64
CA THR A 68 1.73 -0.18 9.62
C THR A 68 0.28 -0.27 10.04
N PHE A 69 -0.62 -0.40 9.06
CA PHE A 69 -2.07 -0.58 9.25
C PHE A 69 -2.71 0.54 10.07
N ALA A 70 -2.27 1.78 9.84
CA ALA A 70 -2.72 2.93 10.63
C ALA A 70 -4.21 3.23 10.37
N SER A 71 -5.03 3.18 11.40
CA SER A 71 -6.42 3.64 11.43
C SER A 71 -6.58 5.03 12.06
N GLN A 72 -5.57 5.50 12.80
CA GLN A 72 -5.49 6.90 13.26
C GLN A 72 -4.04 7.39 13.28
N LEU A 73 -3.84 8.67 12.96
CA LEU A 73 -2.53 9.31 12.97
C LEU A 73 -2.58 10.70 13.60
N THR A 74 -1.75 10.93 14.61
CA THR A 74 -1.65 12.23 15.30
C THR A 74 -0.19 12.66 15.41
N LEU A 75 0.14 13.87 14.96
CA LEU A 75 1.46 14.46 15.15
C LEU A 75 1.57 15.06 16.56
N GLU A 76 2.64 14.71 17.26
CA GLU A 76 2.95 15.11 18.63
C GLU A 76 4.37 15.70 18.68
N GLY A 77 4.55 16.91 18.13
CA GLY A 77 5.86 17.58 18.08
C GLY A 77 6.86 16.86 17.19
N ASP A 78 7.87 16.23 17.78
CA ASP A 78 8.92 15.46 17.10
C ASP A 78 8.56 13.97 16.90
N LYS A 79 7.32 13.60 17.26
CA LYS A 79 6.82 12.22 17.23
C LYS A 79 5.51 12.13 16.48
N VAL A 80 5.18 10.92 16.07
CA VAL A 80 3.87 10.57 15.53
C VAL A 80 3.27 9.44 16.36
N LYS A 81 2.06 9.63 16.85
CA LYS A 81 1.24 8.59 17.47
C LYS A 81 0.39 7.94 16.39
N VAL A 82 0.47 6.62 16.30
CA VAL A 82 -0.21 5.81 15.29
C VAL A 82 -1.04 4.77 16.01
N GLU A 83 -2.35 4.75 15.76
CA GLU A 83 -3.22 3.64 16.14
C GLU A 83 -3.31 2.68 14.96
N ARG A 84 -3.06 1.40 15.21
CA ARG A 84 -2.90 0.35 14.22
C ARG A 84 -4.00 -0.68 14.37
N GLU A 85 -4.50 -1.16 13.25
CA GLU A 85 -5.35 -2.34 13.18
C GLU A 85 -4.49 -3.61 13.30
N VAL A 86 -4.80 -4.44 14.28
CA VAL A 86 -4.18 -5.76 14.51
C VAL A 86 -5.27 -6.82 14.66
N ASP A 87 -4.93 -8.10 14.53
CA ASP A 87 -5.93 -9.18 14.48
C ASP A 87 -6.90 -9.19 15.69
N GLY A 88 -6.40 -8.80 16.87
CA GLY A 88 -7.18 -8.76 18.12
C GLY A 88 -7.83 -7.42 18.45
N GLY A 89 -7.71 -6.39 17.60
CA GLY A 89 -8.23 -5.05 17.87
C GLY A 89 -7.28 -3.93 17.46
N LEU A 90 -7.01 -3.01 18.39
CA LEU A 90 -6.20 -1.81 18.13
C LEU A 90 -4.92 -1.80 18.96
N GLU A 91 -3.82 -1.36 18.35
CA GLU A 91 -2.54 -1.14 19.02
C GLU A 91 -2.08 0.30 18.80
N THR A 92 -1.80 1.03 19.89
CA THR A 92 -1.23 2.39 19.79
C THR A 92 0.29 2.35 19.96
N VAL A 93 1.01 2.86 18.96
CA VAL A 93 2.47 3.03 19.00
C VAL A 93 2.85 4.50 18.84
N ARG A 94 3.99 4.87 19.41
CA ARG A 94 4.56 6.22 19.27
C ARG A 94 5.93 6.14 18.62
N LEU A 95 6.07 6.76 17.46
CA LEU A 95 7.26 6.70 16.63
C LEU A 95 8.00 8.04 16.68
N LYS A 96 9.32 8.00 16.77
CA LYS A 96 10.16 9.20 16.63
C LYS A 96 10.26 9.55 15.13
N MET A 97 10.13 10.83 14.78
CA MET A 97 10.35 11.25 13.39
C MET A 97 11.86 11.36 13.09
N PRO A 98 12.29 11.02 11.87
CA PRO A 98 11.47 10.66 10.71
C PRO A 98 10.90 9.22 10.77
N ALA A 99 9.74 8.99 10.13
CA ALA A 99 9.03 7.72 10.20
C ALA A 99 8.34 7.32 8.89
N VAL A 100 7.96 6.06 8.75
CA VAL A 100 7.14 5.53 7.64
C VAL A 100 5.81 5.03 8.18
N VAL A 101 4.71 5.40 7.55
CA VAL A 101 3.36 4.95 7.95
C VAL A 101 2.61 4.41 6.73
N THR A 102 1.93 3.27 6.91
CA THR A 102 1.04 2.71 5.89
C THR A 102 -0.41 2.84 6.34
N ALA A 103 -1.26 3.47 5.53
CA ALA A 103 -2.66 3.69 5.83
C ALA A 103 -3.51 2.42 5.66
N ASP A 104 -4.33 2.12 6.66
CA ASP A 104 -5.48 1.22 6.51
C ASP A 104 -6.69 1.97 5.91
N LEU A 105 -7.66 1.21 5.39
CA LEU A 105 -8.93 1.77 4.87
C LEU A 105 -9.69 2.58 5.91
N ARG A 106 -9.53 2.28 7.20
CA ARG A 106 -10.22 2.98 8.30
C ARG A 106 -9.62 4.36 8.64
N LEU A 107 -8.47 4.72 8.07
CA LEU A 107 -7.75 5.96 8.43
C LEU A 107 -8.58 7.22 8.15
N ASN A 108 -9.23 7.29 6.99
CA ASN A 108 -10.04 8.42 6.59
C ASN A 108 -10.94 8.09 5.38
N GLU A 109 -11.82 9.02 5.04
CA GLU A 109 -12.55 9.01 3.77
C GLU A 109 -11.85 9.94 2.75
N PRO A 110 -11.33 9.40 1.62
CA PRO A 110 -10.69 10.22 0.60
C PRO A 110 -11.65 11.23 -0.03
N ARG A 111 -11.27 12.51 -0.02
CA ARG A 111 -12.07 13.57 -0.66
C ARG A 111 -11.99 13.53 -2.19
N TYR A 112 -13.10 13.88 -2.85
CA TYR A 112 -13.14 14.06 -4.31
C TYR A 112 -12.34 15.29 -4.77
N ALA A 113 -11.75 15.20 -5.96
CA ALA A 113 -11.12 16.35 -6.62
C ALA A 113 -12.18 17.17 -7.36
N THR A 114 -12.36 18.43 -6.98
CA THR A 114 -13.28 19.34 -7.69
C THR A 114 -12.69 19.77 -9.05
N LEU A 115 -13.56 20.10 -10.03
CA LEU A 115 -13.13 20.57 -11.36
C LEU A 115 -12.10 21.72 -11.31
N PRO A 116 -12.24 22.76 -10.46
CA PRO A 116 -11.23 23.81 -10.34
C PRO A 116 -9.86 23.28 -9.90
N ASN A 117 -9.84 22.28 -9.01
CA ASN A 117 -8.60 21.68 -8.53
C ASN A 117 -7.94 20.82 -9.60
N ILE A 118 -8.72 20.13 -10.44
CA ILE A 118 -8.21 19.39 -11.60
C ILE A 118 -7.52 20.34 -12.59
N MET A 119 -8.14 21.49 -12.88
CA MET A 119 -7.56 22.50 -13.77
C MET A 119 -6.29 23.12 -13.18
N LYS A 120 -6.23 23.35 -11.86
CA LYS A 120 -5.00 23.79 -11.18
C LYS A 120 -3.90 22.72 -11.21
N ALA A 121 -4.26 21.45 -11.08
CA ALA A 121 -3.30 20.35 -11.08
C ALA A 121 -2.54 20.23 -12.40
N LYS A 122 -3.17 20.50 -13.55
CA LYS A 122 -2.50 20.53 -14.87
C LYS A 122 -1.35 21.54 -14.96
N LYS A 123 -1.37 22.58 -14.11
CA LYS A 123 -0.31 23.61 -14.07
C LYS A 123 0.82 23.25 -13.09
N LYS A 124 0.63 22.25 -12.21
CA LYS A 124 1.66 21.83 -11.25
C LYS A 124 2.72 21.02 -11.98
N LYS A 125 3.99 21.37 -11.74
CA LYS A 125 5.13 20.66 -12.35
C LYS A 125 5.23 19.25 -11.79
N ILE A 126 5.43 18.28 -12.68
CA ILE A 126 5.83 16.91 -12.34
C ILE A 126 7.31 16.79 -12.73
N GLU A 127 8.15 16.53 -11.74
CA GLU A 127 9.56 16.21 -11.98
C GLU A 127 9.63 14.76 -12.48
N VAL A 128 10.30 14.53 -13.61
CA VAL A 128 10.53 13.18 -14.13
C VAL A 128 11.98 12.81 -13.85
N LEU A 129 12.18 11.66 -13.22
CA LEU A 129 13.48 11.08 -12.87
C LEU A 129 13.52 9.65 -13.38
N LYS A 130 14.71 9.13 -13.64
CA LYS A 130 14.92 7.69 -13.85
C LYS A 130 15.42 7.05 -12.57
N ALA A 131 15.18 5.75 -12.40
CA ALA A 131 15.73 5.01 -11.26
C ALA A 131 17.26 5.08 -11.19
N GLY A 132 17.93 5.09 -12.35
CA GLY A 132 19.38 5.27 -12.45
C GLY A 132 19.89 6.62 -11.92
N ASP A 133 19.09 7.70 -12.04
CA ASP A 133 19.45 9.02 -11.49
C ASP A 133 19.46 9.03 -9.96
N LEU A 134 18.76 8.07 -9.35
CA LEU A 134 18.73 7.84 -7.90
C LEU A 134 19.76 6.79 -7.45
N GLY A 135 20.54 6.23 -8.38
CA GLY A 135 21.48 5.15 -8.11
C GLY A 135 20.80 3.83 -7.71
N VAL A 136 19.56 3.61 -8.16
CA VAL A 136 18.80 2.40 -7.85
C VAL A 136 18.85 1.42 -9.02
N ASP A 137 19.33 0.21 -8.74
CA ASP A 137 19.24 -0.92 -9.65
C ASP A 137 17.83 -1.55 -9.57
N LEU A 138 17.20 -1.70 -10.73
CA LEU A 138 15.86 -2.29 -10.89
C LEU A 138 15.91 -3.80 -11.13
N THR A 139 17.10 -4.42 -11.14
CA THR A 139 17.26 -5.86 -11.35
C THR A 139 16.41 -6.65 -10.34
N SER A 140 15.55 -7.53 -10.85
CA SER A 140 14.76 -8.46 -10.06
C SER A 140 15.38 -9.86 -10.10
N LYS A 141 15.43 -10.52 -8.94
CA LYS A 141 15.79 -11.94 -8.82
C LYS A 141 14.56 -12.84 -8.73
N LEU A 142 13.37 -12.28 -8.95
CA LEU A 142 12.11 -12.99 -9.00
C LEU A 142 11.63 -13.07 -10.45
N THR A 143 11.01 -14.18 -10.80
CA THR A 143 10.42 -14.40 -12.12
C THR A 143 9.09 -15.10 -11.93
N VAL A 144 8.02 -14.50 -12.46
CA VAL A 144 6.69 -15.11 -12.49
C VAL A 144 6.71 -16.16 -13.59
N VAL A 145 6.46 -17.42 -13.23
CA VAL A 145 6.50 -18.55 -14.19
C VAL A 145 5.18 -18.66 -14.96
N SER A 146 4.06 -18.51 -14.26
CA SER A 146 2.72 -18.50 -14.85
C SER A 146 1.75 -17.67 -14.00
N VAL A 147 0.68 -17.21 -14.64
CA VAL A 147 -0.49 -16.60 -14.00
C VAL A 147 -1.71 -17.30 -14.59
N GLU A 148 -2.55 -17.85 -13.72
CA GLU A 148 -3.69 -18.69 -14.10
C GLU A 148 -4.93 -18.24 -13.34
N ASP A 149 -6.10 -18.45 -13.94
CA ASP A 149 -7.36 -18.23 -13.25
C ASP A 149 -7.51 -19.22 -12.08
N PRO A 150 -8.07 -18.79 -10.93
CA PRO A 150 -8.37 -19.70 -9.85
C PRO A 150 -9.42 -20.75 -10.28
N PRO A 151 -9.45 -21.93 -9.63
CA PRO A 151 -10.43 -22.96 -9.96
C PRO A 151 -11.85 -22.42 -9.79
N GLN A 152 -12.66 -22.58 -10.83
CA GLN A 152 -14.06 -22.14 -10.79
C GLN A 152 -14.82 -22.91 -9.71
N ARG A 153 -15.52 -22.19 -8.83
CA ARG A 153 -16.36 -22.79 -7.80
C ARG A 153 -17.57 -23.46 -8.45
N THR A 154 -17.86 -24.71 -8.09
CA THR A 154 -19.08 -25.39 -8.52
C THR A 154 -20.32 -24.62 -8.06
N ALA A 155 -21.33 -24.54 -8.93
CA ALA A 155 -22.59 -23.90 -8.61
C ALA A 155 -23.21 -24.52 -7.34
N GLY A 156 -23.64 -23.67 -6.41
CA GLY A 156 -24.34 -24.09 -5.21
C GLY A 156 -25.81 -24.41 -5.46
N VAL A 157 -26.47 -24.94 -4.44
CA VAL A 157 -27.92 -25.18 -4.42
C VAL A 157 -28.61 -24.12 -3.55
N LYS A 158 -29.81 -23.68 -3.96
CA LYS A 158 -30.69 -22.87 -3.13
C LYS A 158 -31.65 -23.80 -2.38
N VAL A 159 -31.85 -23.54 -1.09
CA VAL A 159 -32.80 -24.27 -0.24
C VAL A 159 -33.93 -23.32 0.18
N GLU A 160 -35.14 -23.85 0.33
CA GLU A 160 -36.34 -23.05 0.62
C GLU A 160 -36.50 -22.77 2.11
N THR A 161 -36.01 -23.67 2.96
CA THR A 161 -36.19 -23.58 4.42
C THR A 161 -34.86 -23.71 5.18
N THR A 162 -34.86 -23.22 6.42
CA THR A 162 -33.74 -23.42 7.35
C THR A 162 -33.55 -24.90 7.71
N GLU A 163 -34.63 -25.68 7.76
CA GLU A 163 -34.57 -27.13 8.03
C GLU A 163 -33.83 -27.86 6.90
N ASP A 164 -34.13 -27.53 5.64
CA ASP A 164 -33.41 -28.07 4.48
C ASP A 164 -31.93 -27.70 4.50
N LEU A 165 -31.60 -26.46 4.90
CA LEU A 165 -30.22 -26.02 5.03
C LEU A 165 -29.47 -26.88 6.07
N VAL A 166 -30.05 -27.05 7.25
CA VAL A 166 -29.45 -27.84 8.34
C VAL A 166 -29.33 -29.31 7.93
N ALA A 167 -30.35 -29.88 7.29
CA ALA A 167 -30.30 -31.25 6.77
C ALA A 167 -29.16 -31.41 5.75
N LYS A 168 -29.06 -30.50 4.77
CA LYS A 168 -27.98 -30.54 3.76
C LYS A 168 -26.60 -30.40 4.38
N LEU A 169 -26.42 -29.53 5.37
CA LEU A 169 -25.16 -29.35 6.07
C LEU A 169 -24.76 -30.60 6.89
N LYS A 170 -25.72 -31.28 7.53
CA LYS A 170 -25.50 -32.57 8.21
C LYS A 170 -25.09 -33.67 7.25
N GLU A 171 -25.77 -33.78 6.10
CA GLU A 171 -25.45 -34.77 5.06
C GLU A 171 -24.00 -34.64 4.56
N ILE A 172 -23.48 -33.42 4.45
CA ILE A 172 -22.09 -33.16 4.03
C ILE A 172 -21.10 -33.08 5.22
N GLY A 173 -21.53 -33.42 6.43
CA GLY A 173 -20.70 -33.44 7.64
C GLY A 173 -20.09 -32.09 8.01
N ARG A 174 -20.81 -30.99 7.73
CA ARG A 174 -20.39 -29.63 8.11
C ARG A 174 -20.98 -29.17 9.44
N ILE A 175 -22.03 -29.83 9.90
CA ILE A 175 -22.64 -29.70 11.23
C ILE A 175 -23.16 -31.06 11.71
#